data_AF-A0A8B6GLX2-F1
#
_entry.id   AF-A0A8B6GLX2-F1
#
_cell.length_a   1.000
_cell.length_b   1.000
_cell.length_c   1.000
_cell.angle_alpha   90.00
_cell.angle_beta   90.00
_cell.angle_gamma   90.00
#
_symmetry.space_group_name_H-M   'P 1'
#
loop_
_entity.id
_entity.type
_entity.pdbx_description
1 polymer ?
#
loop_
_entity_poly.entity_id
_entity_poly.type
_entity_poly.pdbx_seq_one_letter_code
_entity_poly.pdbx_strand_id
1 'polypeptide(L)'
;MKPYFLLYYSKTRQPVTTPTSTESTASTASSTVSTASTASTPAVVQVIREVSVNMPSGINLNNYDGKSSASQWWGYFIRWTLIQKMCEQQQCNSFPFFMADGIPKQWFATLSETVHNSLQLLKDEFFKRFEKSQGLFDVNILQLKQGQNERVDEFMARLQKKP
;
A
#
# COMPACT_ATOMS: atom_id res chain seq x y z
N MET A 1 1.48 50.14 -37.90
CA MET A 1 0.44 49.36 -38.60
C MET A 1 0.28 48.02 -37.89
N LYS A 2 -0.91 47.75 -37.35
CA LYS A 2 -1.40 46.43 -36.91
C LYS A 2 -2.43 45.95 -37.95
N PRO A 3 -2.61 44.63 -38.10
CA PRO A 3 -3.84 44.01 -37.59
C PRO A 3 -3.51 42.73 -36.81
N TYR A 4 -3.90 42.55 -35.54
CA TYR A 4 -5.22 42.08 -35.04
C TYR A 4 -5.86 40.96 -35.86
N PHE A 5 -5.72 39.72 -35.36
CA PHE A 5 -6.81 38.75 -35.42
C PHE A 5 -7.09 38.22 -34.00
N LEU A 6 -8.26 38.63 -33.53
CA LEU A 6 -8.96 38.16 -32.35
C LEU A 6 -9.58 36.81 -32.69
N LEU A 7 -9.36 35.79 -31.87
CA LEU A 7 -10.26 34.65 -31.83
C LEU A 7 -11.20 34.80 -30.63
N TYR A 8 -12.46 34.56 -30.94
CA TYR A 8 -13.65 34.97 -30.24
C TYR A 8 -13.88 34.23 -28.92
N TYR A 9 -14.44 34.94 -27.96
CA TYR A 9 -15.18 34.37 -26.83
C TYR A 9 -16.38 33.55 -27.31
N SER A 10 -16.61 32.40 -26.71
CA SER A 10 -17.96 31.85 -26.52
C SER A 10 -18.16 31.40 -25.08
N LYS A 11 -19.04 32.15 -24.43
CA LYS A 11 -19.56 32.12 -23.06
C LYS A 11 -20.90 31.37 -23.10
N THR A 12 -21.11 30.40 -22.20
CA THR A 12 -22.41 29.88 -21.70
C THR A 12 -22.14 28.57 -20.96
N ARG A 13 -22.80 28.16 -19.86
CA ARG A 13 -23.67 28.74 -18.83
C ARG A 13 -23.88 27.57 -17.85
N GLN A 14 -23.75 27.82 -16.55
CA GLN A 14 -24.22 26.91 -15.49
C GLN A 14 -25.77 26.87 -15.47
N PRO A 15 -26.40 25.77 -15.00
CA PRO A 15 -27.70 25.85 -14.37
C PRO A 15 -27.61 25.53 -12.86
N VAL A 16 -27.84 26.57 -12.06
CA VAL A 16 -28.38 26.49 -10.68
C VAL A 16 -29.89 26.37 -10.80
N THR A 17 -30.51 25.45 -10.04
CA THR A 17 -31.91 25.57 -9.64
C THR A 17 -32.10 25.07 -8.21
N THR A 18 -32.25 26.02 -7.30
CA THR A 18 -33.01 25.94 -6.05
C THR A 18 -34.49 26.16 -6.37
N PRO A 19 -35.42 25.54 -5.62
CA PRO A 19 -36.67 26.22 -5.30
C PRO A 19 -36.88 26.35 -3.78
N THR A 20 -37.32 27.54 -3.42
CA THR A 20 -37.59 28.09 -2.09
C THR A 20 -39.08 27.97 -1.74
N SER A 21 -39.33 27.63 -0.47
CA SER A 21 -40.45 27.93 0.45
C SER A 21 -41.92 27.80 0.01
N THR A 22 -42.70 27.11 0.86
CA THR A 22 -43.96 27.67 1.38
C THR A 22 -44.16 27.29 2.85
N GLU A 23 -44.62 28.29 3.60
CA GLU A 23 -44.88 28.44 5.04
C GLU A 23 -46.25 27.87 5.45
N SER A 24 -46.40 27.39 6.71
CA SER A 24 -47.61 27.52 7.58
C SER A 24 -47.33 26.85 8.94
N THR A 25 -47.06 27.59 10.02
CA THR A 25 -47.98 28.17 11.04
C THR A 25 -48.44 27.19 12.15
N ALA A 26 -47.88 27.45 13.35
CA ALA A 26 -48.38 27.29 14.72
C ALA A 26 -49.36 26.16 15.13
N SER A 27 -49.05 25.45 16.22
CA SER A 27 -49.87 25.48 17.45
C SER A 27 -49.21 24.81 18.66
N THR A 28 -49.31 25.56 19.77
CA THR A 28 -49.19 25.27 21.21
C THR A 28 -49.76 23.94 21.70
N ALA A 29 -49.08 23.27 22.65
CA ALA A 29 -49.69 22.72 23.88
C ALA A 29 -48.63 22.19 24.89
N SER A 30 -48.92 22.42 26.17
CA SER A 30 -48.13 22.14 27.37
C SER A 30 -48.02 20.66 27.76
N SER A 31 -46.93 20.38 28.49
CA SER A 31 -46.77 19.52 29.68
C SER A 31 -47.53 18.19 29.78
N THR A 32 -46.78 17.10 29.97
CA THR A 32 -47.03 16.14 31.07
C THR A 32 -45.77 15.36 31.42
N VAL A 33 -45.46 15.36 32.72
CA VAL A 33 -44.50 14.46 33.37
C VAL A 33 -45.05 13.04 33.29
N SER A 34 -44.21 12.05 32.98
CA SER A 34 -44.50 10.64 33.26
C SER A 34 -43.21 9.91 33.62
N THR A 35 -43.19 9.52 34.88
CA THR A 35 -42.23 8.64 35.54
C THR A 35 -42.37 7.19 35.07
N ALA A 36 -41.24 6.48 35.18
CA ALA A 36 -41.08 5.04 35.42
C ALA A 36 -40.73 4.13 34.22
N SER A 37 -39.46 3.73 34.24
CA SER A 37 -38.98 2.35 34.35
C SER A 37 -38.89 1.44 33.12
N THR A 38 -37.62 1.10 32.84
CA THR A 38 -37.09 -0.21 32.41
C THR A 38 -37.64 -0.86 31.15
N ALA A 39 -36.80 -0.83 30.11
CA ALA A 39 -36.41 -2.04 29.38
C ALA A 39 -35.05 -1.80 28.71
N SER A 40 -33.97 -2.07 29.45
CA SER A 40 -32.62 -2.12 28.90
C SER A 40 -32.53 -3.29 27.93
N THR A 41 -32.49 -2.99 26.63
CA THR A 41 -32.09 -3.97 25.61
C THR A 41 -30.61 -4.29 25.85
N PRO A 42 -30.21 -5.57 26.05
CA PRO A 42 -28.80 -5.88 26.13
C PRO A 42 -28.20 -5.68 24.74
N ALA A 43 -27.34 -4.67 24.60
CA ALA A 43 -26.42 -4.57 23.49
C ALA A 43 -25.62 -5.88 23.43
N VAL A 44 -25.69 -6.58 22.31
CA VAL A 44 -24.83 -7.73 22.03
C VAL A 44 -23.41 -7.19 21.95
N VAL A 45 -22.70 -7.21 23.07
CA VAL A 45 -21.26 -6.99 23.12
C VAL A 45 -20.66 -8.21 22.43
N GLN A 46 -20.27 -8.04 21.15
CA GLN A 46 -19.36 -8.99 20.52
C GLN A 46 -18.07 -8.96 21.32
N VAL A 47 -17.90 -9.96 22.18
CA VAL A 47 -16.64 -10.26 22.84
C VAL A 47 -15.67 -10.67 21.74
N ILE A 48 -14.89 -9.70 21.23
CA ILE A 48 -13.68 -9.99 20.49
C ILE A 48 -12.78 -10.72 21.50
N ARG A 49 -12.75 -12.05 21.43
CA ARG A 49 -11.77 -12.83 22.18
C ARG A 49 -10.41 -12.47 21.60
N GLU A 50 -9.70 -11.56 22.27
CA GLU A 50 -8.26 -11.43 22.11
C GLU A 50 -7.65 -12.78 22.48
N VAL A 51 -7.29 -13.57 21.47
CA VAL A 51 -6.43 -14.73 21.67
C VAL A 51 -5.06 -14.13 21.98
N SER A 52 -4.79 -13.91 23.27
CA SER A 52 -3.44 -13.60 23.74
C SER A 52 -2.58 -14.83 23.47
N VAL A 53 -1.95 -14.83 22.29
CA VAL A 53 -0.93 -15.81 21.95
C VAL A 53 0.26 -15.44 22.82
N ASN A 54 0.52 -16.25 23.85
CA ASN A 54 1.69 -16.10 24.70
C ASN A 54 2.93 -16.35 23.83
N MET A 55 3.45 -15.27 23.25
CA MET A 55 4.53 -15.28 22.28
C MET A 55 5.86 -15.49 23.03
N PRO A 56 6.77 -16.37 22.57
CA PRO A 56 8.12 -16.39 23.12
C PRO A 56 8.75 -15.00 22.95
N SER A 57 9.01 -14.35 24.08
CA SER A 57 9.65 -13.05 24.18
C SER A 57 11.00 -13.10 23.43
N GLY A 58 11.11 -12.45 22.27
CA GLY A 58 12.39 -12.32 21.56
C GLY A 58 12.36 -12.31 20.04
N ILE A 59 11.26 -12.71 19.38
CA ILE A 59 11.20 -12.69 17.91
C ILE A 59 10.70 -11.33 17.42
N ASN A 60 11.63 -10.40 17.22
CA ASN A 60 11.38 -9.09 16.61
C ASN A 60 11.80 -9.09 15.14
N LEU A 61 10.96 -8.50 14.29
CA LEU A 61 11.33 -8.24 12.90
C LEU A 61 12.15 -6.95 12.83
N ASN A 62 13.33 -7.02 12.21
CA ASN A 62 14.15 -5.84 11.96
C ASN A 62 13.52 -4.96 10.88
N ASN A 63 13.69 -3.64 11.00
CA ASN A 63 13.22 -2.70 9.99
C ASN A 63 13.97 -2.89 8.66
N TYR A 64 13.25 -2.75 7.55
CA TYR A 64 13.83 -2.81 6.22
C TYR A 64 14.55 -1.51 5.88
N ASP A 65 15.85 -1.58 5.62
CA ASP A 65 16.72 -0.44 5.36
C ASP A 65 16.84 -0.06 3.86
N GLY A 66 16.24 -0.85 2.97
CA GLY A 66 16.34 -0.66 1.52
C GLY A 66 17.64 -1.17 0.88
N LYS A 67 18.56 -1.74 1.68
CA LYS A 67 19.86 -2.24 1.19
C LYS A 67 20.00 -3.76 1.37
N SER A 68 19.38 -4.28 2.42
CA SER A 68 19.30 -5.71 2.71
C SER A 68 18.52 -6.45 1.62
N SER A 69 18.75 -7.77 1.50
CA SER A 69 18.03 -8.60 0.54
C SER A 69 16.51 -8.50 0.76
N ALA A 70 15.82 -7.93 -0.23
CA ALA A 70 14.36 -7.77 -0.21
C ALA A 70 13.67 -9.12 -0.03
N SER A 71 14.11 -10.16 -0.75
CA SER A 71 13.50 -11.50 -0.73
C SER A 71 13.67 -12.19 0.62
N GLN A 72 14.85 -12.05 1.24
CA GLN A 72 15.06 -12.56 2.61
C GLN A 72 14.21 -11.80 3.63
N TRP A 73 14.21 -10.47 3.58
CA TRP A 73 13.45 -9.65 4.52
C TRP A 73 11.94 -9.90 4.40
N TRP A 74 11.40 -9.97 3.18
CA TRP A 74 10.00 -10.29 2.94
C TRP A 74 9.64 -11.67 3.50
N GLY A 75 10.52 -12.67 3.32
CA GLY A 75 10.34 -13.99 3.92
C GLY A 75 10.25 -13.95 5.46
N TYR A 76 11.06 -13.11 6.12
CA TYR A 76 10.96 -12.91 7.57
C TYR A 76 9.69 -12.17 7.96
N PHE A 77 9.28 -11.15 7.21
CA PHE A 77 8.02 -10.44 7.44
C PHE A 77 6.83 -11.40 7.40
N ILE A 78 6.71 -12.23 6.35
CA ILE A 78 5.60 -13.19 6.24
C ILE A 78 5.61 -14.22 7.38
N ARG A 79 6.77 -14.75 7.77
CA ARG A 79 6.84 -15.68 8.90
C ARG A 79 6.44 -15.00 10.20
N TRP A 80 6.89 -13.77 10.41
CA TRP A 80 6.54 -12.99 11.59
C TRP A 80 5.04 -12.72 11.65
N THR A 81 4.41 -12.29 10.56
CA THR A 81 2.96 -12.05 10.52
C THR A 81 2.13 -13.32 10.71
N LEU A 82 2.61 -14.47 10.20
CA LEU A 82 1.99 -15.78 10.44
C LEU A 82 2.04 -16.17 11.92
N ILE A 83 3.17 -15.95 12.59
CA ILE A 83 3.29 -16.24 14.02
C ILE A 83 2.35 -15.33 14.83
N GLN A 84 2.22 -14.06 14.43
CA GLN A 84 1.28 -13.11 15.03
C GLN A 84 -0.19 -13.35 14.63
N LYS A 85 -0.47 -14.35 13.79
CA LYS A 85 -1.81 -14.69 13.28
C LYS A 85 -2.53 -13.51 12.62
N MET A 86 -1.79 -12.65 11.93
CA MET A 86 -2.34 -11.48 11.26
C MET A 86 -3.11 -11.89 9.99
N CYS A 87 -4.33 -11.37 9.81
CA CYS A 87 -5.03 -11.45 8.53
C CYS A 87 -4.39 -10.53 7.49
N GLU A 88 -4.68 -10.73 6.20
CA GLU A 88 -4.03 -9.98 5.10
C GLU A 88 -4.09 -8.45 5.29
N GLN A 89 -5.25 -7.93 5.69
CA GLN A 89 -5.43 -6.50 5.93
C GLN A 89 -4.59 -5.99 7.10
N GLN A 90 -4.48 -6.78 8.18
CA GLN A 90 -3.57 -6.46 9.28
C GLN A 90 -2.12 -6.45 8.83
N GLN A 91 -1.71 -7.37 7.95
CA GLN A 91 -0.35 -7.40 7.41
C GLN A 91 -0.04 -6.14 6.60
N CYS A 92 -0.95 -5.74 5.71
CA CYS A 92 -0.78 -4.53 4.91
C CYS A 92 -0.71 -3.26 5.77
N ASN A 93 -1.60 -3.15 6.76
CA ASN A 93 -1.61 -2.01 7.69
C ASN A 93 -0.36 -1.97 8.58
N SER A 94 0.21 -3.13 8.92
CA SER A 94 1.40 -3.23 9.77
C SER A 94 2.71 -3.00 9.00
N PHE A 95 2.71 -3.25 7.69
CA PHE A 95 3.88 -3.17 6.82
C PHE A 95 4.70 -1.87 6.94
N PRO A 96 4.12 -0.65 6.89
CA PRO A 96 4.91 0.59 6.96
C PRO A 96 5.65 0.79 8.28
N PHE A 97 5.24 0.12 9.37
CA PHE A 97 5.93 0.23 10.66
C PHE A 97 7.25 -0.53 10.70
N PHE A 98 7.43 -1.51 9.81
CA PHE A 98 8.68 -2.26 9.66
C PHE A 98 9.57 -1.71 8.54
N MET A 99 9.25 -0.54 7.99
CA MET A 99 10.11 0.18 7.07
C MET A 99 10.99 1.14 7.86
N ALA A 100 12.30 1.13 7.60
CA ALA A 100 13.19 2.13 8.18
C ALA A 100 12.80 3.53 7.69
N ASP A 101 13.02 4.54 8.53
CA ASP A 101 12.80 5.92 8.13
C ASP A 101 13.69 6.30 6.94
N GLY A 102 13.12 7.02 5.97
CA GLY A 102 13.78 7.38 4.72
C GLY A 102 13.13 6.74 3.49
N ILE A 103 13.97 6.25 2.56
CA ILE A 103 13.55 5.81 1.22
C ILE A 103 12.45 4.74 1.26
N PRO A 104 12.53 3.67 2.07
CA PRO A 104 11.51 2.63 2.07
C PRO A 104 10.13 3.15 2.51
N LYS A 105 10.10 3.93 3.58
CA LYS A 105 8.87 4.49 4.13
C LYS A 105 8.26 5.57 3.22
N GLN A 106 9.09 6.42 2.61
CA GLN A 106 8.64 7.38 1.61
C GLN A 106 8.08 6.70 0.36
N TRP A 107 8.75 5.67 -0.14
CA TRP A 107 8.24 4.89 -1.28
C TRP A 107 6.87 4.28 -0.99
N PHE A 108 6.67 3.69 0.19
CA PHE A 108 5.38 3.11 0.56
C PHE A 108 4.24 4.14 0.52
N ALA A 109 4.50 5.39 0.92
CA ALA A 109 3.53 6.48 0.89
C ALA A 109 3.14 6.92 -0.54
N THR A 110 3.92 6.55 -1.56
CA THR A 110 3.61 6.87 -2.96
C THR A 110 2.71 5.84 -3.65
N LEU A 111 2.48 4.69 -3.02
CA LEU A 111 1.67 3.62 -3.59
C LEU A 111 0.17 3.98 -3.56
N SER A 112 -0.59 3.45 -4.52
CA SER A 112 -2.04 3.61 -4.56
C SER A 112 -2.74 2.79 -3.47
N GLU A 113 -3.94 3.22 -3.07
CA GLU A 113 -4.79 2.51 -2.09
C GLU A 113 -5.07 1.05 -2.49
N THR A 114 -5.18 0.74 -3.78
CA THR A 114 -5.33 -0.64 -4.26
C THR A 114 -4.16 -1.54 -3.86
N VAL A 115 -2.94 -1.00 -3.89
CA VAL A 115 -1.72 -1.72 -3.47
C VAL A 115 -1.67 -1.84 -1.95
N HIS A 116 -2.09 -0.79 -1.22
CA HIS A 116 -2.16 -0.84 0.25
C HIS A 116 -3.17 -1.87 0.78
N ASN A 117 -4.16 -2.25 -0.01
CA ASN A 117 -5.21 -3.19 0.40
C ASN A 117 -5.01 -4.63 -0.10
N SER A 118 -3.93 -4.92 -0.84
CA SER A 118 -3.64 -6.26 -1.34
C SER A 118 -2.20 -6.64 -1.06
N LEU A 119 -2.00 -7.69 -0.27
CA LEU A 119 -0.66 -8.16 0.10
C LEU A 119 0.12 -8.64 -1.13
N GLN A 120 -0.58 -9.24 -2.09
CA GLN A 120 0.03 -9.70 -3.33
C GLN A 120 0.53 -8.52 -4.18
N LEU A 121 -0.27 -7.47 -4.36
CA LEU A 121 0.18 -6.28 -5.10
C LEU A 121 1.30 -5.55 -4.36
N LEU A 122 1.21 -5.48 -3.02
CA LEU A 122 2.26 -4.88 -2.19
C LEU A 122 3.59 -5.64 -2.32
N LYS A 123 3.53 -6.97 -2.35
CA LYS A 123 4.69 -7.84 -2.60
C LYS A 123 5.33 -7.54 -3.95
N ASP A 124 4.52 -7.45 -4.99
CA ASP A 124 5.00 -7.27 -6.36
C ASP A 124 5.66 -5.89 -6.53
N GLU A 125 5.04 -4.83 -6.02
CA GLU A 125 5.64 -3.49 -6.01
C GLU A 125 6.89 -3.41 -5.12
N PHE A 126 6.90 -4.11 -3.98
CA PHE A 126 8.08 -4.19 -3.10
C PHE A 126 9.27 -4.82 -3.81
N PHE A 127 9.09 -5.96 -4.48
CA PHE A 127 10.16 -6.60 -5.23
C PHE A 127 10.57 -5.79 -6.45
N LYS A 128 9.62 -5.24 -7.21
CA LYS A 128 9.92 -4.34 -8.32
C LYS A 128 10.80 -3.15 -7.90
N ARG A 129 10.62 -2.64 -6.67
CA ARG A 129 11.39 -1.51 -6.16
C ARG A 129 12.76 -1.90 -5.59
N PHE A 130 12.81 -2.96 -4.79
CA PHE A 130 13.97 -3.27 -3.94
C PHE A 130 14.69 -4.57 -4.27
N GLU A 131 14.09 -5.43 -5.07
CA GLU A 131 14.83 -6.53 -5.66
C GLU A 131 15.82 -5.93 -6.64
N LYS A 132 17.10 -6.19 -6.43
CA LYS A 132 18.09 -5.92 -7.46
C LYS A 132 17.68 -6.76 -8.64
N SER A 133 17.17 -6.11 -9.69
CA SER A 133 17.09 -6.73 -11.00
C SER A 133 18.48 -7.32 -11.23
N GLN A 134 18.58 -8.65 -11.21
CA GLN A 134 19.65 -9.34 -11.90
C GLN A 134 19.52 -8.80 -13.31
N GLY A 135 20.30 -7.76 -13.62
CA GLY A 135 20.07 -6.96 -14.79
C GLY A 135 19.98 -7.90 -15.96
N LEU A 136 18.96 -7.76 -16.80
CA LEU A 136 18.83 -8.49 -18.06
C LEU A 136 20.10 -8.40 -18.93
N PHE A 137 21.04 -7.52 -18.56
CA PHE A 137 22.38 -7.43 -19.09
C PHE A 137 23.39 -7.25 -17.94
N ASP A 138 24.20 -8.28 -17.66
CA ASP A 138 25.44 -8.12 -16.92
C ASP A 138 26.40 -7.25 -17.78
N VAL A 139 26.72 -6.04 -17.31
CA VAL A 139 27.67 -5.12 -17.98
C VAL A 139 29.04 -5.79 -18.17
N ASN A 140 29.35 -6.84 -17.39
CA ASN A 140 30.56 -7.64 -17.58
C ASN A 140 30.52 -8.52 -18.85
N ILE A 141 29.37 -8.75 -19.49
CA ILE A 141 29.28 -9.41 -20.80
C ILE A 141 29.97 -8.56 -21.87
N LEU A 142 29.82 -7.24 -21.82
CA LEU A 142 30.48 -6.32 -22.77
C LEU A 142 32.01 -6.31 -22.61
N GLN A 143 32.51 -6.76 -21.46
CA GLN A 143 33.95 -6.89 -21.19
C GLN A 143 34.47 -8.32 -21.44
N LEU A 144 33.59 -9.25 -21.79
CA LEU A 144 33.94 -10.65 -22.01
C LEU A 144 34.64 -10.80 -23.36
N LYS A 145 35.96 -10.96 -23.34
CA LYS A 145 36.74 -11.35 -24.51
C LYS A 145 37.00 -12.85 -24.47
N GLN A 146 37.06 -13.47 -25.64
CA GLN A 146 37.55 -14.83 -25.79
C GLN A 146 39.03 -14.87 -25.38
N GLY A 147 39.39 -15.81 -24.52
CA GLY A 147 40.79 -16.01 -24.13
C GLY A 147 41.64 -16.45 -25.31
N GLN A 148 42.95 -16.12 -25.29
CA GLN A 148 43.87 -16.38 -26.40
C GLN A 148 44.02 -17.88 -26.74
N ASN A 149 43.70 -18.76 -25.79
CA ASN A 149 43.73 -20.22 -25.93
C ASN A 149 42.35 -20.87 -25.69
N GLU A 150 41.27 -20.07 -25.60
CA GLU A 150 39.90 -20.57 -25.37
C GLU A 150 39.28 -20.96 -26.71
N ARG A 151 38.69 -22.16 -26.81
CA ARG A 151 37.94 -22.54 -28.00
C ARG A 151 36.62 -21.77 -28.09
N VAL A 152 36.10 -21.60 -29.31
CA VAL A 152 34.83 -20.88 -29.53
C VAL A 152 33.69 -21.55 -28.77
N ASP A 153 33.63 -22.89 -28.75
CA ASP A 153 32.59 -23.63 -28.04
C ASP A 153 32.67 -23.41 -26.51
N GLU A 154 33.89 -23.32 -25.97
CA GLU A 154 34.14 -23.06 -24.54
C GLU A 154 33.72 -21.63 -24.17
N PHE A 155 34.02 -20.67 -25.04
CA PHE A 155 33.58 -19.29 -24.90
C PHE A 155 32.05 -19.14 -24.93
N MET A 156 31.39 -19.82 -25.88
CA MET A 156 29.93 -19.82 -25.99
C MET A 156 29.25 -20.50 -24.79
N ALA A 157 29.80 -21.62 -24.31
CA ALA A 157 29.31 -22.28 -23.11
C ALA A 157 29.45 -21.40 -21.85
N ARG A 158 30.49 -20.57 -21.79
CA ARG A 158 30.71 -19.60 -20.69
C ARG A 158 29.73 -18.42 -20.76
N LEU A 159 29.43 -17.93 -21.96
CA LEU A 159 28.40 -16.90 -22.18
C LEU A 159 27.02 -17.39 -21.74
N GLN A 160 26.65 -18.62 -22.08
CA GLN A 160 25.35 -19.20 -21.75
C GLN A 160 25.14 -19.50 -20.25
N LYS A 161 26.23 -19.58 -19.47
CA LYS A 161 26.19 -19.86 -18.02
C LYS A 161 26.12 -18.60 -17.14
N LYS A 162 26.38 -17.42 -17.69
CA LYS A 162 26.25 -16.16 -16.95
C LYS A 162 24.82 -15.62 -17.12
N PRO A 163 24.10 -15.31 -16.02
CA PRO A 163 22.76 -14.76 -16.06
C PRO A 163 22.74 -13.33 -16.62
#